data_AF-A0A8T7EZE1-F1
#
_entry.id   AF-A0A8T7EZE1-F1
#
_cell.length_a   1.000
_cell.length_b   1.000
_cell.length_c   1.000
_cell.angle_alpha   90.00
_cell.angle_beta   90.00
_cell.angle_gamma   90.00
#
_symmetry.space_group_name_H-M   'P 1'
#
loop_
_entity.id
_entity.type
_entity.pdbx_description
1 polymer ?
#
loop_
_entity_poly.entity_id
_entity_poly.type
_entity_poly.pdbx_seq_one_letter_code
_entity_poly.pdbx_strand_id
1 'polypeptide(L)'
;MSIETLLGELKSSNERIRLRAMFQLGILGDPAAIPALEQVHNNDPVPQLKNVARAAAQHIQETKAADRVQDAELDVVWTQQFLKFVEGTGIFMTLDVSDLADSVSAQAAEILRQAGKSAPSVQSTTPVSSNAAPSASSLAGAMQNLGQNSPIQDVNKKFQAATGMERTRRGEGGTRVETTGVYEMLWDCEFCNTKKLLGVTHRFCPNCGAPQNAEKRYFPKPGEEIALENHVYHGVDWICPACDQANSANANFCGSCGSDKTGAKNASLREDPGKVTTGMVGASGVADGFQARDLAQERFDGDIQRIAREEKLAARNRPILLGLRRRELSIIGLVTFLVTSIVAGVFAFTYKKTEELVVAGHQWERIIHLDEFRQVDESADCVNMPNDAYDVSRHTETRTRKVADGQTCREECDTRRVDQGDGSYRNERVCRDVCTTKYRDERYTVDVCNYTIDRWRDGRDIRADQKTSPEPFWPEYSLAAGSGSRGLGQERVDSREEIYILLFEREDGDEAKCEFEDMSIWSRFTDNQTVQMDFNILGNPVCDTLKAK
;
A
#
# COMPACT_ATOMS: atom_id res chain seq x y z
N MET A 1 2.52 -5.34 -12.54
CA MET A 1 3.85 -5.93 -12.25
C MET A 1 4.13 -6.96 -13.35
N SER A 2 5.36 -7.10 -13.85
CA SER A 2 5.63 -8.09 -14.90
C SER A 2 5.74 -9.49 -14.32
N ILE A 3 5.43 -10.51 -15.14
CA ILE A 3 5.56 -11.91 -14.75
C ILE A 3 6.98 -12.27 -14.31
N GLU A 4 8.00 -11.71 -14.97
CA GLU A 4 9.41 -11.94 -14.64
C GLU A 4 9.76 -11.51 -13.21
N THR A 5 9.23 -10.37 -12.75
CA THR A 5 9.42 -9.89 -11.37
C THR A 5 8.80 -10.88 -10.38
N LEU A 6 7.56 -11.31 -10.63
CA LEU A 6 6.84 -12.23 -9.75
C LEU A 6 7.50 -13.62 -9.68
N LEU A 7 8.03 -14.11 -10.80
CA LEU A 7 8.81 -15.35 -10.84
C LEU A 7 10.12 -15.24 -10.05
N GLY A 8 10.74 -14.06 -10.02
CA GLY A 8 11.88 -13.76 -9.15
C GLY A 8 11.50 -13.78 -7.66
N GLU A 9 10.38 -13.18 -7.31
CA GLU A 9 9.88 -13.10 -5.93
C GLU A 9 9.52 -14.46 -5.32
N LEU A 10 9.11 -15.45 -6.14
CA LEU A 10 8.92 -16.83 -5.70
C LEU A 10 10.19 -17.50 -5.12
N LYS A 11 11.38 -16.97 -5.44
CA LYS A 11 12.67 -17.47 -4.93
C LYS A 11 13.15 -16.75 -3.67
N SER A 12 12.39 -15.76 -3.18
CA SER A 12 12.75 -14.98 -1.99
C SER A 12 12.90 -15.87 -0.76
N SER A 13 13.87 -15.55 0.10
CA SER A 13 13.99 -16.17 1.43
C SER A 13 12.81 -15.83 2.34
N ASN A 14 12.15 -14.69 2.12
CA ASN A 14 11.01 -14.23 2.90
C ASN A 14 9.69 -14.87 2.43
N GLU A 15 9.05 -15.62 3.32
CA GLU A 15 7.81 -16.35 3.06
C GLU A 15 6.61 -15.46 2.71
N ARG A 16 6.54 -14.22 3.21
CA ARG A 16 5.46 -13.28 2.86
C ARG A 16 5.59 -12.74 1.45
N ILE A 17 6.83 -12.53 0.99
CA ILE A 17 7.10 -12.13 -0.40
C ILE A 17 6.67 -13.25 -1.34
N ARG A 18 7.04 -14.50 -1.03
CA ARG A 18 6.59 -15.67 -1.81
C ARG A 18 5.06 -15.79 -1.83
N LEU A 19 4.39 -15.62 -0.68
CA LEU A 19 2.93 -15.65 -0.57
C LEU A 19 2.26 -14.59 -1.47
N ARG A 20 2.73 -13.34 -1.43
CA ARG A 20 2.21 -12.23 -2.25
C ARG A 20 2.43 -12.48 -3.74
N ALA A 21 3.60 -13.01 -4.12
CA ALA A 21 3.88 -13.38 -5.50
C ALA A 21 2.92 -14.47 -6.00
N MET A 22 2.62 -15.50 -5.19
CA MET A 22 1.64 -16.53 -5.55
C MET A 22 0.22 -15.98 -5.74
N PHE A 23 -0.20 -15.04 -4.89
CA PHE A 23 -1.49 -14.35 -5.06
C PHE A 23 -1.56 -13.61 -6.40
N GLN A 24 -0.55 -12.80 -6.68
CA GLN A 24 -0.49 -11.96 -7.89
C GLN A 24 -0.33 -12.78 -9.17
N LEU A 25 0.40 -13.90 -9.13
CA LEU A 25 0.48 -14.83 -10.26
C LEU A 25 -0.87 -15.50 -10.56
N GLY A 26 -1.66 -15.81 -9.51
CA GLY A 26 -3.03 -16.28 -9.67
C GLY A 26 -3.90 -15.28 -10.42
N ILE A 27 -3.88 -14.01 -10.00
CA ILE A 27 -4.60 -12.90 -10.65
C ILE A 27 -4.09 -12.64 -12.08
N LEU A 28 -2.78 -12.77 -12.30
CA LEU A 28 -2.21 -12.55 -13.63
C LEU A 28 -2.71 -13.60 -14.63
N GLY A 29 -3.07 -14.80 -14.18
CA GLY A 29 -3.63 -15.85 -15.01
C GLY A 29 -2.70 -16.38 -16.11
N ASP A 30 -1.40 -16.04 -16.08
CA ASP A 30 -0.46 -16.41 -17.14
C ASP A 30 0.04 -17.86 -16.94
N PRO A 31 -0.21 -18.76 -17.91
CA PRO A 31 0.22 -20.17 -17.84
C PRO A 31 1.74 -20.36 -17.70
N ALA A 32 2.55 -19.37 -18.08
CA ALA A 32 4.00 -19.43 -17.91
C ALA A 32 4.43 -19.47 -16.43
N ALA A 33 3.54 -19.12 -15.50
CA ALA A 33 3.79 -19.20 -14.06
C ALA A 33 3.64 -20.62 -13.49
N ILE A 34 2.91 -21.52 -14.17
CA ILE A 34 2.57 -22.86 -13.66
C ILE A 34 3.82 -23.67 -13.28
N PRO A 35 4.87 -23.79 -14.12
CA PRO A 35 6.04 -24.59 -13.76
C PRO A 35 6.76 -24.10 -12.51
N ALA A 36 6.81 -22.77 -12.31
CA ALA A 36 7.43 -22.18 -11.12
C ALA A 36 6.59 -22.43 -9.87
N LEU A 37 5.25 -22.34 -9.97
CA LEU A 37 4.34 -22.67 -8.88
C LEU A 37 4.38 -24.16 -8.51
N GLU A 38 4.52 -25.05 -9.49
CA GLU A 38 4.75 -26.49 -9.23
C GLU A 38 6.09 -26.75 -8.54
N GLN A 39 7.14 -26.01 -8.91
CA GLN A 39 8.43 -26.10 -8.22
C GLN A 39 8.32 -25.68 -6.75
N VAL A 40 7.58 -24.61 -6.45
CA VAL A 40 7.27 -24.18 -5.08
C VAL A 40 6.43 -25.24 -4.35
N HIS A 41 5.40 -25.80 -5.00
CA HIS A 41 4.59 -26.87 -4.43
C HIS A 41 5.45 -28.07 -3.97
N ASN A 42 6.46 -28.43 -4.76
CA ASN A 42 7.31 -29.56 -4.44
C ASN A 42 8.37 -29.23 -3.38
N ASN A 43 8.98 -28.04 -3.45
CA ASN A 43 10.25 -27.76 -2.79
C ASN A 43 10.23 -26.66 -1.71
N ASP A 44 9.16 -25.89 -1.53
CA ASP A 44 9.16 -24.79 -0.56
C ASP A 44 9.37 -25.30 0.88
N PRO A 45 10.24 -24.70 1.69
CA PRO A 45 10.46 -25.14 3.07
C PRO A 45 9.23 -24.96 3.96
N VAL A 46 8.26 -24.11 3.58
CA VAL A 46 7.02 -23.85 4.33
C VAL A 46 5.88 -24.71 3.77
N PRO A 47 5.38 -25.72 4.51
CA PRO A 47 4.33 -26.64 4.03
C PRO A 47 3.05 -25.95 3.58
N GLN A 48 2.70 -24.82 4.20
CA GLN A 48 1.52 -24.03 3.89
C GLN A 48 1.65 -23.37 2.50
N LEU A 49 2.83 -22.86 2.16
CA LEU A 49 3.09 -22.25 0.85
C LEU A 49 3.07 -23.26 -0.29
N LYS A 50 3.43 -24.54 -0.02
CA LYS A 50 3.26 -25.60 -1.00
C LYS A 50 1.80 -25.73 -1.47
N ASN A 51 0.86 -25.64 -0.52
CA ASN A 51 -0.57 -25.75 -0.82
C ASN A 51 -1.11 -24.50 -1.53
N VAL A 52 -0.61 -23.30 -1.19
CA VAL A 52 -0.92 -22.04 -1.90
C VAL A 52 -0.51 -22.15 -3.37
N ALA A 53 0.73 -22.57 -3.62
CA ALA A 53 1.29 -22.63 -4.96
C ALA A 53 0.51 -23.58 -5.87
N ARG A 54 0.06 -24.73 -5.33
CA ARG A 54 -0.82 -25.66 -6.04
C ARG A 54 -2.18 -25.03 -6.35
N ALA A 55 -2.79 -24.32 -5.40
CA ALA A 55 -4.07 -23.64 -5.62
C ALA A 55 -3.96 -22.55 -6.71
N ALA A 56 -2.87 -21.78 -6.70
CA ALA A 56 -2.61 -20.76 -7.72
C ALA A 56 -2.39 -21.38 -9.11
N ALA A 57 -1.62 -22.46 -9.19
CA ALA A 57 -1.42 -23.19 -10.45
C ALA A 57 -2.74 -23.75 -11.00
N GLN A 58 -3.59 -24.31 -10.14
CA GLN A 58 -4.90 -24.82 -10.52
C GLN A 58 -5.82 -23.69 -11.02
N HIS A 59 -5.85 -22.55 -10.32
CA HIS A 59 -6.65 -21.40 -10.73
C HIS A 59 -6.25 -20.88 -12.12
N ILE A 60 -4.95 -20.75 -12.40
CA ILE A 60 -4.41 -20.32 -13.70
C ILE A 60 -4.82 -21.30 -14.83
N GLN A 61 -4.92 -22.60 -14.51
CA GLN A 61 -5.39 -23.58 -15.50
C GLN A 61 -6.88 -23.43 -15.83
N GLU A 62 -7.68 -22.97 -14.86
CA GLU A 62 -9.14 -22.78 -14.99
C GLU A 62 -9.51 -21.46 -15.68
N THR A 63 -8.68 -20.41 -15.58
CA THR A 63 -8.95 -19.06 -16.15
C THR A 63 -8.68 -18.91 -17.64
N LYS A 64 -8.03 -19.90 -18.29
CA LYS A 64 -7.54 -19.85 -19.69
C LYS A 64 -8.62 -19.63 -20.80
N ALA A 65 -9.89 -19.44 -20.45
CA ALA A 65 -11.02 -19.42 -21.37
C ALA A 65 -12.07 -18.30 -21.12
N ALA A 66 -11.79 -17.32 -20.25
CA ALA A 66 -12.77 -16.32 -19.83
C ALA A 66 -12.75 -15.04 -20.69
N ASP A 67 -13.92 -14.46 -20.97
CA ASP A 67 -14.01 -13.08 -21.44
C ASP A 67 -13.71 -12.08 -20.30
N ARG A 68 -13.52 -10.79 -20.62
CA ARG A 68 -13.10 -9.78 -19.64
C ARG A 68 -14.03 -9.64 -18.42
N VAL A 69 -15.31 -9.99 -18.57
CA VAL A 69 -16.30 -9.93 -17.49
C VAL A 69 -16.22 -11.20 -16.63
N GLN A 70 -16.07 -12.35 -17.28
CA GLN A 70 -15.90 -13.63 -16.62
C GLN A 70 -14.56 -13.74 -15.89
N ASP A 71 -13.51 -13.11 -16.42
CA ASP A 71 -12.20 -12.96 -15.79
C ASP A 71 -12.31 -12.16 -14.47
N ALA A 72 -13.01 -11.02 -14.50
CA ALA A 72 -13.29 -10.25 -13.30
C ALA A 72 -14.17 -11.00 -12.26
N GLU A 73 -15.09 -11.87 -12.70
CA GLU A 73 -15.84 -12.74 -11.78
C GLU A 73 -14.92 -13.79 -11.13
N LEU A 74 -14.02 -14.39 -11.90
CA LEU A 74 -13.06 -15.39 -11.42
C LEU A 74 -12.02 -14.80 -10.47
N ASP A 75 -11.53 -13.58 -10.73
CA ASP A 75 -10.60 -12.86 -9.85
C ASP A 75 -11.20 -12.60 -8.45
N VAL A 76 -12.50 -12.27 -8.39
CA VAL A 76 -13.20 -12.08 -7.11
C VAL A 76 -13.32 -13.40 -6.37
N VAL A 77 -13.64 -14.50 -7.07
CA VAL A 77 -13.72 -15.83 -6.46
C VAL A 77 -12.35 -16.29 -5.96
N TRP A 78 -11.31 -16.13 -6.78
CA TRP A 78 -9.93 -16.44 -6.41
C TRP A 78 -9.50 -15.65 -5.18
N THR A 79 -9.77 -14.34 -5.15
CA THR A 79 -9.44 -13.49 -4.01
C THR A 79 -10.11 -13.98 -2.72
N GLN A 80 -11.40 -14.33 -2.78
CA GLN A 80 -12.11 -14.86 -1.62
C GLN A 80 -11.58 -16.23 -1.16
N GLN A 81 -11.29 -17.13 -2.10
CA GLN A 81 -10.76 -18.45 -1.80
C GLN A 81 -9.35 -18.37 -1.22
N PHE A 82 -8.51 -17.50 -1.77
CA PHE A 82 -7.15 -17.25 -1.29
C PHE A 82 -7.14 -16.70 0.12
N LEU A 83 -8.01 -15.72 0.43
CA LEU A 83 -8.11 -15.17 1.78
C LEU A 83 -8.53 -16.24 2.80
N LYS A 84 -9.52 -17.08 2.47
CA LYS A 84 -9.91 -18.22 3.31
C LYS A 84 -8.78 -19.23 3.50
N PHE A 85 -8.00 -19.46 2.44
CA PHE A 85 -6.83 -20.32 2.53
C PHE A 85 -5.82 -19.75 3.54
N VAL A 86 -5.49 -18.46 3.42
CA VAL A 86 -4.56 -17.75 4.33
C VAL A 86 -5.04 -17.83 5.78
N GLU A 87 -6.32 -17.56 6.04
CA GLU A 87 -6.93 -17.69 7.38
C GLU A 87 -6.79 -19.10 7.96
N GLY A 88 -6.91 -20.13 7.11
CA GLY A 88 -6.81 -21.53 7.51
C GLY A 88 -5.38 -22.02 7.81
N THR A 89 -4.34 -21.27 7.43
CA THR A 89 -2.95 -21.70 7.61
C THR A 89 -2.43 -21.59 9.04
N GLY A 90 -2.99 -20.67 9.85
CA GLY A 90 -2.52 -20.37 11.20
C GLY A 90 -1.14 -19.70 11.30
N ILE A 91 -0.42 -19.52 10.18
CA ILE A 91 0.92 -18.91 10.10
C ILE A 91 0.85 -17.51 9.49
N PHE A 92 -0.02 -17.32 8.49
CA PHE A 92 -0.20 -16.05 7.79
C PHE A 92 -1.50 -15.37 8.23
N MET A 93 -1.51 -14.04 8.22
CA MET A 93 -2.71 -13.24 8.49
C MET A 93 -3.27 -12.71 7.17
N THR A 94 -4.59 -12.50 7.08
CA THR A 94 -5.21 -11.85 5.90
C THR A 94 -4.63 -10.47 5.62
N LEU A 95 -4.15 -9.79 6.67
CA LEU A 95 -3.42 -8.52 6.59
C LEU A 95 -2.13 -8.59 5.75
N ASP A 96 -1.55 -9.77 5.53
CA ASP A 96 -0.35 -9.95 4.69
C ASP A 96 -0.62 -9.74 3.19
N VAL A 97 -1.90 -9.80 2.77
CA VAL A 97 -2.36 -9.68 1.38
C VAL A 97 -3.59 -8.78 1.21
N SER A 98 -4.10 -8.14 2.27
CA SER A 98 -5.38 -7.42 2.24
C SER A 98 -5.36 -6.20 1.29
N ASP A 99 -4.23 -5.50 1.21
CA ASP A 99 -4.04 -4.39 0.28
C ASP A 99 -4.16 -4.80 -1.19
N LEU A 100 -3.62 -5.98 -1.53
CA LEU A 100 -3.72 -6.59 -2.86
C LEU A 100 -5.16 -7.06 -3.13
N ALA A 101 -5.78 -7.72 -2.16
CA ALA A 101 -7.15 -8.21 -2.26
C ALA A 101 -8.18 -7.07 -2.44
N ASP A 102 -8.00 -5.97 -1.72
CA ASP A 102 -8.84 -4.77 -1.84
C ASP A 102 -8.68 -4.12 -3.22
N SER A 103 -7.45 -4.06 -3.73
CA SER A 103 -7.16 -3.52 -5.06
C SER A 103 -7.81 -4.34 -6.19
N VAL A 104 -7.68 -5.67 -6.12
CA VAL A 104 -8.31 -6.59 -7.10
C VAL A 104 -9.82 -6.50 -7.02
N SER A 105 -10.38 -6.50 -5.80
CA SER A 105 -11.83 -6.41 -5.60
C SER A 105 -12.40 -5.09 -6.14
N ALA A 106 -11.69 -3.97 -5.98
CA ALA A 106 -12.09 -2.69 -6.54
C ALA A 106 -12.05 -2.67 -8.08
N GLN A 107 -11.00 -3.25 -8.68
CA GLN A 107 -10.87 -3.33 -10.14
C GLN A 107 -11.96 -4.21 -10.75
N ALA A 108 -12.20 -5.40 -10.18
CA ALA A 108 -13.26 -6.29 -10.63
C ALA A 108 -14.65 -5.67 -10.45
N ALA A 109 -14.92 -4.99 -9.32
CA ALA A 109 -16.18 -4.29 -9.10
C ALA A 109 -16.46 -3.22 -10.17
N GLU A 110 -15.44 -2.49 -10.61
CA GLU A 110 -15.59 -1.50 -11.67
C GLU A 110 -15.87 -2.15 -13.04
N ILE A 111 -15.19 -3.25 -13.38
CA ILE A 111 -15.42 -4.01 -14.62
C ILE A 111 -16.84 -4.58 -14.65
N LEU A 112 -17.31 -5.16 -13.54
CA LEU A 112 -18.66 -5.70 -13.42
C LEU A 112 -19.73 -4.61 -13.48
N ARG A 113 -19.47 -3.45 -12.86
CA ARG A 113 -20.35 -2.27 -12.93
C ARG A 113 -20.49 -1.75 -14.36
N GLN A 114 -19.38 -1.66 -15.10
CA GLN A 114 -19.38 -1.24 -16.51
C GLN A 114 -20.14 -2.24 -17.40
N ALA A 115 -20.15 -3.52 -17.04
CA ALA A 115 -20.90 -4.58 -17.71
C ALA A 115 -22.37 -4.68 -17.28
N GLY A 116 -22.85 -3.83 -16.36
CA GLY A 116 -24.23 -3.87 -15.84
C GLY A 116 -24.52 -5.08 -14.95
N LYS A 117 -23.49 -5.78 -14.45
CA LYS A 117 -23.61 -6.90 -13.50
C LYS A 117 -23.38 -6.39 -12.07
N SER A 118 -24.11 -6.95 -11.10
CA SER A 118 -23.85 -6.72 -9.68
C SER A 118 -22.70 -7.62 -9.23
N ALA A 119 -21.64 -7.04 -8.66
CA ALA A 119 -20.57 -7.81 -8.04
C ALA A 119 -21.13 -8.71 -6.93
N PRO A 120 -20.68 -9.97 -6.80
CA PRO A 120 -21.08 -10.82 -5.69
C PRO A 120 -20.65 -10.16 -4.38
N SER A 121 -21.58 -10.03 -3.44
CA SER A 121 -21.34 -9.41 -2.13
C SER A 121 -20.17 -10.08 -1.41
N VAL A 122 -19.13 -9.32 -1.10
CA VAL A 122 -18.05 -9.76 -0.20
C VAL A 122 -18.69 -9.89 1.18
N GLN A 123 -19.02 -11.12 1.59
CA GLN A 123 -19.47 -11.36 2.96
C GLN A 123 -18.29 -11.12 3.88
N SER A 124 -18.40 -10.10 4.74
CA SER A 124 -17.51 -9.90 5.86
C SER A 124 -17.53 -11.15 6.74
N THR A 125 -16.44 -11.90 6.78
CA THR A 125 -16.28 -13.04 7.69
C THR A 125 -16.09 -12.50 9.11
N THR A 126 -17.19 -12.37 9.85
CA THR A 126 -17.13 -12.39 11.31
C THR A 126 -16.66 -13.78 11.74
N PRO A 127 -15.74 -13.91 12.72
CA PRO A 127 -15.24 -15.21 13.15
C PRO A 127 -16.35 -15.96 13.90
N VAL A 128 -16.89 -17.01 13.27
CA VAL A 128 -17.69 -18.02 13.96
C VAL A 128 -16.73 -19.08 14.49
N SER A 129 -16.59 -19.12 15.80
CA SER A 129 -16.00 -20.24 16.53
C SER A 129 -16.88 -21.48 16.35
N SER A 130 -16.40 -22.51 15.67
CA SER A 130 -16.77 -23.90 15.99
C SER A 130 -15.80 -24.90 15.36
N ASN A 131 -15.33 -25.82 16.19
CA ASN A 131 -14.55 -26.99 15.83
C ASN A 131 -15.37 -27.95 14.97
N ALA A 132 -14.90 -28.25 13.76
CA ALA A 132 -15.00 -29.57 13.11
C ALA A 132 -14.35 -29.51 11.72
N ALA A 133 -13.30 -30.30 11.50
CA ALA A 133 -12.76 -30.56 10.17
C ALA A 133 -13.62 -31.62 9.45
N PRO A 134 -13.96 -31.45 8.16
CA PRO A 134 -14.34 -32.57 7.32
C PRO A 134 -13.22 -32.94 6.33
N SER A 135 -13.03 -34.24 6.16
CA SER A 135 -12.08 -34.87 5.24
C SER A 135 -12.45 -34.66 3.77
N ALA A 136 -11.41 -34.68 2.92
CA ALA A 136 -11.45 -34.50 1.47
C ALA A 136 -12.20 -35.63 0.73
N SER A 137 -13.54 -35.66 0.75
CA SER A 137 -14.36 -36.42 -0.22
C SER A 137 -15.84 -35.95 -0.19
N SER A 138 -16.21 -34.82 -0.82
CA SER A 138 -17.64 -34.57 -1.19
C SER A 138 -17.92 -33.41 -2.15
N LEU A 139 -16.93 -32.83 -2.83
CA LEU A 139 -17.11 -31.64 -3.67
C LEU A 139 -17.67 -31.89 -5.10
N ALA A 140 -18.37 -33.01 -5.34
CA ALA A 140 -18.95 -33.31 -6.66
C ALA A 140 -20.49 -33.40 -6.68
N GLY A 141 -21.19 -33.13 -5.56
CA GLY A 141 -22.62 -33.42 -5.43
C GLY A 141 -23.61 -32.24 -5.44
N ALA A 142 -23.16 -30.98 -5.40
CA ALA A 142 -24.03 -29.85 -5.05
C ALA A 142 -24.21 -28.81 -6.17
N MET A 143 -24.45 -29.26 -7.40
CA MET A 143 -24.95 -28.42 -8.49
C MET A 143 -26.15 -29.08 -9.17
N GLN A 144 -27.29 -29.09 -8.49
CA GLN A 144 -28.61 -29.33 -9.11
C GLN A 144 -29.70 -28.87 -8.14
N ASN A 145 -30.37 -27.77 -8.49
CA ASN A 145 -31.71 -27.30 -8.08
C ASN A 145 -31.74 -25.80 -7.73
N LEU A 146 -31.79 -24.97 -8.77
CA LEU A 146 -32.44 -23.66 -8.70
C LEU A 146 -33.79 -23.80 -9.41
N GLY A 147 -34.88 -23.71 -8.65
CA GLY A 147 -36.22 -23.72 -9.23
C GLY A 147 -37.35 -23.73 -8.20
N GLN A 148 -38.03 -22.57 -8.11
CA GLN A 148 -39.46 -22.36 -7.81
C GLN A 148 -39.91 -21.94 -6.40
N ASN A 149 -40.45 -20.71 -6.37
CA ASN A 149 -41.64 -20.18 -5.68
C ASN A 149 -41.80 -20.27 -4.15
N SER A 150 -41.84 -19.08 -3.49
CA SER A 150 -42.89 -18.80 -2.49
C SER A 150 -43.08 -17.29 -2.18
N PRO A 151 -44.25 -16.89 -1.65
CA PRO A 151 -44.84 -15.56 -1.82
C PRO A 151 -44.63 -14.66 -0.61
N ILE A 152 -43.85 -13.59 -0.76
CA ILE A 152 -43.76 -12.50 0.23
C ILE A 152 -43.79 -11.17 -0.50
N GLN A 153 -44.93 -10.81 -1.12
CA GLN A 153 -45.11 -9.46 -1.65
C GLN A 153 -46.42 -8.77 -1.27
N ASP A 154 -47.35 -9.44 -0.57
CA ASP A 154 -48.69 -8.87 -0.36
C ASP A 154 -48.97 -8.29 1.05
N VAL A 155 -47.99 -8.33 1.96
CA VAL A 155 -48.15 -7.76 3.32
C VAL A 155 -47.59 -6.33 3.40
N ASN A 156 -46.65 -5.97 2.53
CA ASN A 156 -45.90 -4.70 2.63
C ASN A 156 -46.66 -3.47 2.11
N LYS A 157 -47.80 -3.68 1.42
CA LYS A 157 -48.58 -2.61 0.77
C LYS A 157 -49.64 -1.97 1.68
N LYS A 158 -49.99 -2.60 2.80
CA LYS A 158 -51.03 -2.11 3.73
C LYS A 158 -50.51 -1.39 4.98
N PHE A 159 -49.19 -1.37 5.23
CA PHE A 159 -48.62 -0.71 6.42
C PHE A 159 -48.11 0.73 6.17
N GLN A 160 -48.11 1.21 4.91
CA GLN A 160 -47.48 2.48 4.52
C GLN A 160 -48.41 3.71 4.54
N ALA A 161 -49.64 3.60 5.03
CA ALA A 161 -50.64 4.67 4.93
C ALA A 161 -50.96 5.41 6.24
N ALA A 162 -50.24 5.21 7.36
CA ALA A 162 -50.73 5.67 8.67
C ALA A 162 -49.81 6.57 9.53
N THR A 163 -48.56 6.84 9.17
CA THR A 163 -47.70 7.68 10.03
C THR A 163 -46.75 8.54 9.20
N GLY A 164 -47.06 9.83 9.08
CA GLY A 164 -46.20 10.86 8.49
C GLY A 164 -44.96 11.16 9.33
N MET A 165 -43.98 10.26 9.31
CA MET A 165 -42.67 10.45 9.92
C MET A 165 -41.61 10.15 8.86
N GLU A 166 -40.83 11.17 8.52
CA GLU A 166 -39.79 11.15 7.50
C GLU A 166 -38.73 10.09 7.85
N ARG A 167 -38.52 9.11 6.95
CA ARG A 167 -37.65 7.96 7.18
C ARG A 167 -36.18 8.39 7.25
N THR A 168 -35.55 8.21 8.41
CA THR A 168 -34.11 7.95 8.50
C THR A 168 -33.81 6.67 7.71
N ARG A 169 -33.16 6.79 6.55
CA ARG A 169 -32.64 5.62 5.83
C ARG A 169 -31.44 5.08 6.60
N ARG A 170 -31.64 4.02 7.38
CA ARG A 170 -30.54 3.19 7.90
C ARG A 170 -29.99 2.39 6.72
N GLY A 171 -28.87 2.82 6.15
CA GLY A 171 -28.16 2.03 5.14
C GLY A 171 -27.57 0.78 5.76
N GLU A 172 -27.53 -0.32 5.01
CA GLU A 172 -26.73 -1.50 5.39
C GLU A 172 -25.27 -1.06 5.54
N GLY A 173 -24.67 -1.31 6.72
CA GLY A 173 -23.28 -0.91 7.04
C GLY A 173 -23.11 0.09 8.19
N GLY A 174 -24.11 0.29 9.05
CA GLY A 174 -23.95 1.12 10.27
C GLY A 174 -23.76 2.61 10.00
N THR A 175 -23.96 3.07 8.77
CA THR A 175 -23.87 4.48 8.39
C THR A 175 -25.22 5.16 8.55
N ARG A 176 -25.25 6.24 9.31
CA ARG A 176 -26.44 7.09 9.54
C ARG A 176 -26.26 8.41 8.80
N VAL A 177 -27.20 8.73 7.91
CA VAL A 177 -27.22 9.99 7.17
C VAL A 177 -28.40 10.83 7.65
N GLU A 178 -28.13 12.08 8.01
CA GLU A 178 -29.11 13.05 8.49
C GLU A 178 -28.96 14.37 7.73
N THR A 179 -30.04 14.90 7.15
CA THR A 179 -30.01 16.21 6.52
C THR A 179 -30.11 17.30 7.58
N THR A 180 -29.10 18.17 7.67
CA THR A 180 -28.99 19.20 8.71
C THR A 180 -29.48 20.58 8.27
N GLY A 181 -29.71 20.78 6.97
CA GLY A 181 -30.26 22.02 6.42
C GLY A 181 -30.22 22.06 4.89
N VAL A 182 -30.97 23.01 4.32
CA VAL A 182 -31.00 23.31 2.88
C VAL A 182 -30.64 24.79 2.70
N TYR A 183 -29.79 25.08 1.70
CA TYR A 183 -29.18 26.38 1.51
C TYR A 183 -29.12 26.76 0.02
N GLU A 184 -29.04 28.06 -0.26
CA GLU A 184 -28.85 28.60 -1.62
C GLU A 184 -27.45 28.28 -2.16
N MET A 185 -27.36 27.78 -3.38
CA MET A 185 -26.13 27.92 -4.17
C MET A 185 -26.00 29.36 -4.64
N LEU A 186 -24.79 29.76 -5.02
CA LEU A 186 -24.52 31.08 -5.57
C LEU A 186 -24.19 30.99 -7.06
N TRP A 187 -24.38 32.08 -7.79
CA TRP A 187 -23.91 32.24 -9.15
C TRP A 187 -23.51 33.68 -9.43
N ASP A 188 -22.68 33.89 -10.44
CA ASP A 188 -22.28 35.20 -10.90
C ASP A 188 -22.86 35.47 -12.30
N CYS A 189 -23.42 36.65 -12.51
CA CYS A 189 -23.94 37.04 -13.81
C CYS A 189 -22.80 37.29 -14.80
N GLU A 190 -22.79 36.54 -15.90
CA GLU A 190 -21.73 36.59 -16.91
C GLU A 190 -21.80 37.84 -17.80
N PHE A 191 -22.97 38.47 -17.84
CA PHE A 191 -23.25 39.60 -18.73
C PHE A 191 -22.92 40.95 -18.11
N CYS A 192 -23.15 41.11 -16.80
CA CYS A 192 -22.91 42.37 -16.08
C CYS A 192 -22.03 42.22 -14.84
N ASN A 193 -21.48 41.02 -14.59
CA ASN A 193 -20.58 40.72 -13.47
C ASN A 193 -21.18 40.95 -12.06
N THR A 194 -22.51 41.05 -11.91
CA THR A 194 -23.13 41.02 -10.58
C THR A 194 -22.81 39.69 -9.90
N LYS A 195 -22.26 39.77 -8.68
CA LYS A 195 -21.70 38.62 -7.95
C LYS A 195 -22.63 38.07 -6.89
N LYS A 196 -22.45 36.79 -6.52
CA LYS A 196 -23.12 36.12 -5.40
C LYS A 196 -24.66 36.21 -5.47
N LEU A 197 -25.20 36.03 -6.67
CA LEU A 197 -26.64 35.92 -6.87
C LEU A 197 -27.12 34.57 -6.33
N LEU A 198 -28.32 34.53 -5.76
CA LEU A 198 -28.89 33.35 -5.12
C LEU A 198 -29.46 32.38 -6.16
N GLY A 199 -29.19 31.09 -5.96
CA GLY A 199 -29.44 30.02 -6.90
C GLY A 199 -30.92 29.81 -7.22
N VAL A 200 -31.75 29.76 -6.19
CA VAL A 200 -33.20 29.61 -6.22
C VAL A 200 -33.87 30.98 -6.35
N THR A 201 -33.50 31.94 -5.49
CA THR A 201 -34.18 33.24 -5.42
C THR A 201 -33.95 34.13 -6.66
N HIS A 202 -32.74 34.13 -7.23
CA HIS A 202 -32.40 34.98 -8.40
C HIS A 202 -32.21 34.13 -9.66
N ARG A 203 -33.29 33.62 -10.24
CA ARG A 203 -33.27 32.92 -11.56
C ARG A 203 -32.91 33.83 -12.74
N PHE A 204 -33.08 35.14 -12.56
CA PHE A 204 -32.62 36.18 -13.46
C PHE A 204 -31.81 37.21 -12.67
N CYS A 205 -30.82 37.80 -13.31
CA CYS A 205 -30.03 38.86 -12.71
C CYS A 205 -30.91 40.10 -12.49
N PRO A 206 -31.10 40.58 -11.24
CA PRO A 206 -31.95 41.74 -10.97
C PRO A 206 -31.38 43.05 -11.54
N ASN A 207 -30.09 43.08 -11.89
CA ASN A 207 -29.41 44.27 -12.42
C ASN A 207 -29.56 44.42 -13.95
N CYS A 208 -29.54 43.32 -14.71
CA CYS A 208 -29.56 43.39 -16.18
C CYS A 208 -30.61 42.48 -16.85
N GLY A 209 -31.37 41.71 -16.08
CA GLY A 209 -32.38 40.77 -16.59
C GLY A 209 -31.82 39.49 -17.19
N ALA A 210 -30.49 39.32 -17.26
CA ALA A 210 -29.90 38.13 -17.87
C ALA A 210 -30.27 36.84 -17.13
N PRO A 211 -30.50 35.73 -17.86
CA PRO A 211 -30.85 34.45 -17.27
C PRO A 211 -29.70 33.85 -16.46
N GLN A 212 -30.03 33.10 -15.41
CA GLN A 212 -29.05 32.32 -14.66
C GLN A 212 -28.47 31.18 -15.51
N ASN A 213 -27.14 31.09 -15.53
CA ASN A 213 -26.43 29.91 -16.03
C ASN A 213 -26.31 28.87 -14.92
N ALA A 214 -27.15 27.83 -14.97
CA ALA A 214 -27.18 26.77 -13.95
C ALA A 214 -25.87 25.99 -13.87
N GLU A 215 -25.16 25.83 -14.99
CA GLU A 215 -23.86 25.14 -15.00
C GLU A 215 -22.82 25.89 -14.18
N LYS A 216 -22.96 27.21 -13.99
CA LYS A 216 -22.00 28.08 -13.27
C LYS A 216 -22.37 28.38 -11.81
N ARG A 217 -23.36 27.66 -11.26
CA ARG A 217 -23.65 27.70 -9.83
C ARG A 217 -22.47 27.16 -9.02
N TYR A 218 -22.30 27.63 -7.79
CA TYR A 218 -21.23 27.19 -6.91
C TYR A 218 -21.67 27.22 -5.45
N PHE A 219 -21.04 26.39 -4.62
CA PHE A 219 -21.31 26.38 -3.19
C PHE A 219 -20.80 27.68 -2.54
N PRO A 220 -21.56 28.31 -1.62
CA PRO A 220 -21.06 29.41 -0.81
C PRO A 220 -19.78 29.03 -0.07
N LYS A 221 -18.93 30.02 0.23
CA LYS A 221 -17.81 29.82 1.14
C LYS A 221 -18.34 29.60 2.57
N PRO A 222 -17.59 28.90 3.44
CA PRO A 222 -17.99 28.75 4.84
C PRO A 222 -18.30 30.11 5.49
N GLY A 223 -19.47 30.24 6.08
CA GLY A 223 -19.98 31.48 6.68
C GLY A 223 -20.78 32.39 5.73
N GLU A 224 -20.89 32.07 4.45
CA GLU A 224 -21.69 32.80 3.45
C GLU A 224 -22.97 32.06 3.05
N GLU A 225 -23.30 30.98 3.76
CA GLU A 225 -24.48 30.16 3.47
C GLU A 225 -25.77 30.92 3.77
N ILE A 226 -26.73 30.85 2.85
CA ILE A 226 -28.08 31.39 3.07
C ILE A 226 -29.05 30.23 3.18
N ALA A 227 -29.60 30.02 4.38
CA ALA A 227 -30.57 28.98 4.63
C ALA A 227 -31.87 29.24 3.86
N LEU A 228 -32.41 28.18 3.27
CA LEU A 228 -33.71 28.17 2.62
C LEU A 228 -34.73 27.54 3.56
N GLU A 229 -35.41 28.38 4.32
CA GLU A 229 -36.51 27.95 5.17
C GLU A 229 -37.73 27.59 4.30
N ASN A 230 -38.24 26.36 4.43
CA ASN A 230 -39.42 25.85 3.72
C ASN A 230 -39.27 25.66 2.19
N HIS A 231 -38.05 25.51 1.68
CA HIS A 231 -37.84 25.19 0.26
C HIS A 231 -38.40 23.82 -0.10
N VAL A 232 -39.28 23.78 -1.10
CA VAL A 232 -39.87 22.55 -1.61
C VAL A 232 -39.07 22.09 -2.81
N TYR A 233 -38.34 20.99 -2.64
CA TYR A 233 -37.57 20.39 -3.71
C TYR A 233 -38.50 19.68 -4.71
N HIS A 234 -38.52 20.18 -5.96
CA HIS A 234 -39.34 19.62 -7.03
C HIS A 234 -38.60 18.65 -7.96
N GLY A 235 -37.30 18.46 -7.74
CA GLY A 235 -36.39 17.75 -8.65
C GLY A 235 -35.37 18.71 -9.27
N VAL A 236 -34.38 18.14 -9.97
CA VAL A 236 -33.34 18.89 -10.68
C VAL A 236 -33.96 19.79 -11.75
N ASP A 237 -33.52 21.05 -11.84
CA ASP A 237 -33.96 21.96 -12.90
C ASP A 237 -33.72 21.35 -14.29
N TRP A 238 -34.57 21.70 -15.25
CA TRP A 238 -34.33 21.38 -16.66
C TRP A 238 -33.91 22.63 -17.43
N ILE A 239 -33.01 22.43 -18.39
CA ILE A 239 -32.47 23.45 -19.29
C ILE A 239 -33.32 23.49 -20.55
N CYS A 240 -33.86 24.66 -20.89
CA CYS A 240 -34.72 24.82 -22.05
C CYS A 240 -33.95 24.63 -23.35
N PRO A 241 -34.34 23.70 -24.24
CA PRO A 241 -33.65 23.47 -25.51
C PRO A 241 -33.66 24.67 -26.48
N ALA A 242 -34.59 25.61 -26.30
CA ALA A 242 -34.79 26.73 -27.20
C ALA A 242 -34.00 27.99 -26.80
N CYS A 243 -33.68 28.16 -25.51
CA CYS A 243 -33.05 29.38 -25.01
C CYS A 243 -32.08 29.18 -23.83
N ASP A 244 -31.75 27.93 -23.49
CA ASP A 244 -30.81 27.52 -22.43
C ASP A 244 -31.16 28.01 -21.01
N GLN A 245 -32.36 28.55 -20.79
CA GLN A 245 -32.86 28.93 -19.47
C GLN A 245 -33.07 27.70 -18.58
N ALA A 246 -32.57 27.75 -17.35
CA ALA A 246 -32.93 26.77 -16.32
C ALA A 246 -34.33 27.04 -15.76
N ASN A 247 -35.15 25.99 -15.69
CA ASN A 247 -36.53 26.03 -15.20
C ASN A 247 -36.72 24.95 -14.13
N SER A 248 -37.58 25.23 -13.15
CA SER A 248 -37.94 24.26 -12.10
C SER A 248 -38.42 22.94 -12.69
N ALA A 249 -38.08 21.83 -12.05
CA ALA A 249 -38.49 20.48 -12.46
C ALA A 249 -40.00 20.33 -12.67
N ASN A 250 -40.82 21.05 -11.87
CA ASN A 250 -42.28 21.04 -11.94
C ASN A 250 -42.87 21.97 -13.03
N ALA A 251 -42.06 22.75 -13.74
CA ALA A 251 -42.50 23.60 -14.85
C ALA A 251 -42.63 22.79 -16.15
N ASN A 252 -43.79 22.90 -16.82
CA ASN A 252 -44.04 22.24 -18.11
C ASN A 252 -43.59 23.09 -19.32
N PHE A 253 -43.52 24.41 -19.15
CA PHE A 253 -43.13 25.38 -20.16
C PHE A 253 -42.03 26.28 -19.61
N CYS A 254 -41.16 26.77 -20.48
CA CYS A 254 -40.08 27.67 -20.10
C CYS A 254 -40.64 29.02 -19.68
N GLY A 255 -40.27 29.50 -18.49
CA GLY A 255 -40.73 30.79 -17.96
C GLY A 255 -40.20 32.01 -18.74
N SER A 256 -39.20 31.82 -19.61
CA SER A 256 -38.58 32.89 -20.41
C SER A 256 -39.14 32.95 -21.84
N CYS A 257 -39.11 31.84 -22.58
CA CYS A 257 -39.52 31.81 -24.01
C CYS A 257 -40.84 31.07 -24.29
N GLY A 258 -41.43 30.41 -23.30
CA GLY A 258 -42.68 29.65 -23.45
C GLY A 258 -42.57 28.28 -24.12
N SER A 259 -41.37 27.88 -24.59
CA SER A 259 -41.16 26.55 -25.19
C SER A 259 -41.44 25.41 -24.20
N ASP A 260 -41.93 24.28 -24.68
CA ASP A 260 -42.18 23.11 -23.84
C ASP A 260 -40.88 22.41 -23.36
N LYS A 261 -41.02 21.48 -22.41
CA LYS A 261 -39.92 20.71 -21.82
C LYS A 261 -39.40 19.57 -22.72
N THR A 262 -39.98 19.35 -23.89
CA THR A 262 -39.64 18.20 -24.75
C THR A 262 -38.18 18.30 -25.21
N GLY A 263 -37.40 17.25 -24.94
CA GLY A 263 -35.96 17.23 -25.27
C GLY A 263 -35.07 18.04 -24.32
N ALA A 264 -35.62 18.59 -23.23
CA ALA A 264 -34.85 19.27 -22.21
C ALA A 264 -33.89 18.33 -21.47
N LYS A 265 -32.69 18.84 -21.15
CA LYS A 265 -31.71 18.16 -20.29
C LYS A 265 -31.86 18.66 -18.86
N ASN A 266 -31.46 17.86 -17.88
CA ASN A 266 -31.35 18.32 -16.50
C ASN A 266 -30.09 19.18 -16.31
N ALA A 267 -30.17 20.14 -15.40
CA ALA A 267 -29.01 20.89 -14.94
C ALA A 267 -27.96 19.95 -14.35
N SER A 268 -26.69 20.24 -14.61
CA SER A 268 -25.57 19.45 -14.08
C SER A 268 -25.41 19.68 -12.58
N LEU A 269 -25.21 18.59 -11.84
CA LEU A 269 -24.89 18.65 -10.42
C LEU A 269 -23.41 18.97 -10.22
N ARG A 270 -23.12 19.79 -9.22
CA ARG A 270 -21.77 20.16 -8.82
C ARG A 270 -21.28 19.35 -7.61
N GLU A 271 -20.04 18.92 -7.69
CA GLU A 271 -19.31 18.39 -6.54
C GLU A 271 -18.79 19.54 -5.67
N ASP A 272 -18.76 19.31 -4.36
CA ASP A 272 -18.24 20.29 -3.41
C ASP A 272 -16.70 20.32 -3.46
N PRO A 273 -16.06 21.44 -3.87
CA PRO A 273 -14.61 21.54 -3.98
C PRO A 273 -13.89 21.52 -2.60
N GLY A 274 -14.62 21.63 -1.49
CA GLY A 274 -14.05 21.55 -0.13
C GLY A 274 -13.61 20.15 0.30
N LYS A 275 -13.90 19.11 -0.50
CA LYS A 275 -13.52 17.74 -0.19
C LYS A 275 -12.15 17.42 -0.79
N VAL A 276 -11.07 17.83 -0.12
CA VAL A 276 -9.78 17.15 -0.31
C VAL A 276 -9.96 15.74 0.24
N THR A 277 -10.16 14.79 -0.67
CA THR A 277 -10.03 13.37 -0.36
C THR A 277 -8.59 13.12 0.07
N THR A 278 -8.35 12.99 1.37
CA THR A 278 -7.12 12.40 1.88
C THR A 278 -7.15 10.92 1.50
N GLY A 279 -6.71 10.62 0.28
CA GLY A 279 -6.68 9.28 -0.29
C GLY A 279 -6.41 9.33 -1.78
N MET A 280 -5.21 8.87 -2.16
CA MET A 280 -4.68 8.68 -3.53
C MET A 280 -4.11 9.93 -4.22
N VAL A 281 -2.81 10.16 -4.00
CA VAL A 281 -1.94 10.82 -4.98
C VAL A 281 -1.06 9.74 -5.60
N GLY A 282 -1.28 9.48 -6.88
CA GLY A 282 -0.47 8.57 -7.68
C GLY A 282 -0.88 8.64 -9.15
N ALA A 283 -0.27 9.58 -9.88
CA ALA A 283 0.21 9.44 -11.27
C ALA A 283 0.22 10.80 -11.99
N SER A 284 1.40 11.09 -12.54
CA SER A 284 1.75 12.20 -13.41
C SER A 284 0.93 12.26 -14.71
N GLY A 285 0.74 13.46 -15.26
CA GLY A 285 0.57 13.62 -16.70
C GLY A 285 -0.28 14.79 -17.21
N VAL A 286 0.43 15.88 -17.54
CA VAL A 286 0.16 16.85 -18.62
C VAL A 286 -0.90 17.95 -18.39
N ALA A 287 -0.40 19.17 -18.63
CA ALA A 287 -1.05 20.47 -18.62
C ALA A 287 -2.10 20.64 -19.73
N ASP A 288 -3.13 21.44 -19.49
CA ASP A 288 -3.21 22.78 -20.06
C ASP A 288 -4.38 23.58 -19.46
N GLY A 289 -4.24 24.90 -19.49
CA GLY A 289 -4.87 25.82 -18.54
C GLY A 289 -6.33 26.17 -18.77
N PHE A 290 -6.94 26.74 -17.72
CA PHE A 290 -7.75 27.96 -17.85
C PHE A 290 -7.87 28.60 -16.46
N GLN A 291 -7.34 29.82 -16.33
CA GLN A 291 -7.40 30.63 -15.11
C GLN A 291 -8.84 31.12 -14.88
N ALA A 292 -9.45 30.72 -13.76
CA ALA A 292 -10.55 31.46 -13.17
C ALA A 292 -10.05 32.12 -11.88
N ARG A 293 -9.81 33.43 -11.93
CA ARG A 293 -9.34 34.25 -10.80
C ARG A 293 -10.43 34.30 -9.71
N ASP A 294 -10.14 33.73 -8.54
CA ASP A 294 -11.01 33.75 -7.36
C ASP A 294 -10.86 35.09 -6.60
N LEU A 295 -11.75 36.03 -6.91
CA LEU A 295 -11.84 37.38 -6.31
C LEU A 295 -12.11 37.38 -4.79
N ALA A 296 -12.42 36.24 -4.18
CA ALA A 296 -12.63 36.15 -2.74
C ALA A 296 -11.32 35.90 -1.96
N GLN A 297 -10.22 35.53 -2.63
CA GLN A 297 -8.89 35.54 -2.00
C GLN A 297 -8.38 36.99 -1.82
N GLU A 298 -8.62 37.87 -2.80
CA GLU A 298 -8.14 39.26 -2.78
C GLU A 298 -8.81 40.12 -1.68
N ARG A 299 -10.04 39.81 -1.24
CA ARG A 299 -10.71 40.55 -0.16
C ARG A 299 -10.26 40.12 1.24
N PHE A 300 -9.99 38.83 1.44
CA PHE A 300 -9.40 38.33 2.68
C PHE A 300 -7.98 38.89 2.86
N ASP A 301 -7.21 38.97 1.76
CA ASP A 301 -5.90 39.62 1.74
C ASP A 301 -5.99 41.13 2.06
N GLY A 302 -7.08 41.81 1.69
CA GLY A 302 -7.31 43.22 1.98
C GLY A 302 -7.57 43.53 3.45
N ASP A 303 -8.37 42.70 4.13
CA ASP A 303 -8.71 42.90 5.55
C ASP A 303 -7.55 42.50 6.48
N ILE A 304 -6.81 41.44 6.12
CA ILE A 304 -5.53 41.10 6.74
C ILE A 304 -4.51 42.24 6.58
N GLN A 305 -4.50 42.93 5.43
CA GLN A 305 -3.62 44.08 5.21
C GLN A 305 -3.98 45.34 5.99
N ARG A 306 -5.24 45.53 6.46
CA ARG A 306 -5.63 46.66 7.30
C ARG A 306 -5.26 46.42 8.77
N ILE A 307 -5.52 45.22 9.28
CA ILE A 307 -5.11 44.81 10.64
C ILE A 307 -3.57 44.78 10.73
N ALA A 308 -2.89 44.30 9.68
CA ALA A 308 -1.43 44.34 9.60
C ALA A 308 -0.85 45.76 9.47
N ARG A 309 -1.63 46.76 9.01
CA ARG A 309 -1.17 48.16 8.88
C ARG A 309 -1.14 48.87 10.23
N GLU A 310 -2.11 48.59 11.09
CA GLU A 310 -2.20 49.14 12.44
C GLU A 310 -1.13 48.55 13.37
N GLU A 311 -0.81 47.25 13.25
CA GLU A 311 0.34 46.66 13.95
C GLU A 311 1.71 47.11 13.39
N LYS A 312 1.83 47.32 12.06
CA LYS A 312 3.08 47.78 11.44
C LYS A 312 3.46 49.22 11.79
N LEU A 313 2.49 50.09 12.10
CA LEU A 313 2.80 51.45 12.60
C LEU A 313 3.38 51.43 14.01
N ALA A 314 2.95 50.48 14.86
CA ALA A 314 3.47 50.32 16.22
C ALA A 314 4.87 49.68 16.27
N ALA A 315 5.26 48.90 15.25
CA ALA A 315 6.57 48.26 15.15
C ALA A 315 7.68 49.13 14.51
N ARG A 316 7.33 50.31 13.96
CA ARG A 316 8.23 51.21 13.22
C ARG A 316 9.10 52.10 14.12
N ASN A 317 9.57 51.58 15.26
CA ASN A 317 10.49 52.30 16.15
C ASN A 317 11.55 51.40 16.84
N ARG A 318 11.97 50.30 16.20
CA ARG A 318 13.15 49.52 16.62
C ARG A 318 14.13 49.34 15.46
N PRO A 319 15.45 49.44 15.69
CA PRO A 319 16.43 49.53 14.61
C PRO A 319 16.61 48.19 13.91
N ILE A 320 16.60 48.22 12.58
CA ILE A 320 16.64 47.08 11.67
C ILE A 320 17.96 47.15 10.89
N LEU A 321 18.76 46.09 10.95
CA LEU A 321 19.80 45.82 9.94
C LEU A 321 19.28 44.69 9.05
N LEU A 322 19.12 44.95 7.75
CA LEU A 322 18.80 43.96 6.72
C LEU A 322 17.49 43.14 6.90
N GLY A 323 16.45 43.73 7.51
CA GLY A 323 15.05 43.44 7.15
C GLY A 323 14.40 42.10 7.59
N LEU A 324 15.05 41.24 8.39
CA LEU A 324 14.48 39.95 8.82
C LEU A 324 14.40 39.80 10.36
N ARG A 325 13.32 39.21 10.91
CA ARG A 325 13.14 38.99 12.36
C ARG A 325 13.95 37.79 12.86
N ARG A 326 14.48 37.87 14.09
CA ARG A 326 15.38 36.87 14.72
C ARG A 326 14.88 35.42 14.71
N ARG A 327 13.55 35.19 14.82
CA ARG A 327 12.94 33.85 14.85
C ARG A 327 12.76 33.23 13.45
N GLU A 328 12.59 34.07 12.42
CA GLU A 328 12.50 33.62 11.02
C GLU A 328 13.89 33.31 10.44
N LEU A 329 14.91 34.08 10.84
CA LEU A 329 16.32 33.75 10.56
C LEU A 329 16.73 32.39 11.16
N SER A 330 16.21 32.00 12.33
CA SER A 330 16.52 30.71 12.95
C SER A 330 15.91 29.51 12.21
N ILE A 331 14.68 29.64 11.70
CA ILE A 331 14.01 28.56 10.96
C ILE A 331 14.60 28.42 9.56
N ILE A 332 14.82 29.54 8.87
CA ILE A 332 15.49 29.54 7.57
C ILE A 332 16.90 28.96 7.74
N GLY A 333 17.64 29.37 8.77
CA GLY A 333 18.95 28.82 9.09
C GLY A 333 18.96 27.30 9.31
N LEU A 334 17.98 26.76 10.04
CA LEU A 334 17.85 25.33 10.30
C LEU A 334 17.54 24.54 9.02
N VAL A 335 16.60 25.03 8.20
CA VAL A 335 16.22 24.37 6.94
C VAL A 335 17.37 24.44 5.94
N THR A 336 18.02 25.59 5.80
CA THR A 336 19.22 25.71 4.95
C THR A 336 20.31 24.79 5.44
N PHE A 337 20.53 24.69 6.75
CA PHE A 337 21.53 23.79 7.32
C PHE A 337 21.21 22.33 6.98
N LEU A 338 19.98 21.86 7.24
CA LEU A 338 19.54 20.50 6.90
C LEU A 338 19.70 20.18 5.41
N VAL A 339 19.26 21.08 4.52
CA VAL A 339 19.42 20.89 3.08
C VAL A 339 20.89 20.87 2.68
N THR A 340 21.72 21.78 3.20
CA THR A 340 23.16 21.78 2.93
C THR A 340 23.86 20.55 3.50
N SER A 341 23.44 20.03 4.65
CA SER A 341 23.99 18.80 5.23
C SER A 341 23.62 17.57 4.41
N ILE A 342 22.40 17.50 3.87
CA ILE A 342 21.99 16.42 2.97
C ILE A 342 22.77 16.50 1.66
N VAL A 343 22.87 17.68 1.05
CA VAL A 343 23.65 17.88 -0.19
C VAL A 343 25.12 17.59 0.04
N ALA A 344 25.70 18.02 1.16
CA ALA A 344 27.07 17.71 1.54
C ALA A 344 27.25 16.21 1.80
N GLY A 345 26.28 15.54 2.41
CA GLY A 345 26.29 14.09 2.61
C GLY A 345 26.25 13.31 1.30
N VAL A 346 25.38 13.70 0.37
CA VAL A 346 25.31 13.13 -0.99
C VAL A 346 26.60 13.39 -1.74
N PHE A 347 27.12 14.63 -1.71
CA PHE A 347 28.38 14.98 -2.35
C PHE A 347 29.54 14.16 -1.77
N ALA A 348 29.65 14.06 -0.44
CA ALA A 348 30.64 13.24 0.25
C ALA A 348 30.55 11.76 -0.13
N PHE A 349 29.35 11.22 -0.35
CA PHE A 349 29.15 9.83 -0.77
C PHE A 349 29.47 9.60 -2.27
N THR A 350 29.30 10.61 -3.11
CA THR A 350 29.56 10.53 -4.57
C THR A 350 30.95 11.00 -4.99
N TYR A 351 31.67 11.71 -4.13
CA TYR A 351 33.00 12.22 -4.44
C TYR A 351 34.00 11.07 -4.51
N LYS A 352 34.67 10.98 -5.66
CA LYS A 352 35.72 10.02 -5.95
C LYS A 352 36.95 10.76 -6.46
N LYS A 353 38.11 10.43 -5.91
CA LYS A 353 39.40 10.93 -6.38
C LYS A 353 40.19 9.77 -6.96
N THR A 354 40.52 9.84 -8.24
CA THR A 354 41.38 8.85 -8.89
C THR A 354 42.84 9.12 -8.54
N GLU A 355 43.54 8.13 -8.01
CA GLU A 355 44.97 8.18 -7.70
C GLU A 355 45.72 7.09 -8.50
N GLU A 356 46.98 7.36 -8.84
CA GLU A 356 47.87 6.36 -9.43
C GLU A 356 48.60 5.63 -8.31
N LEU A 357 48.64 4.31 -8.41
CA LEU A 357 49.18 3.42 -7.37
C LEU A 357 50.11 2.39 -8.02
N VAL A 358 51.01 1.83 -7.22
CA VAL A 358 51.82 0.68 -7.63
C VAL A 358 51.32 -0.57 -6.90
N VAL A 359 51.14 -1.66 -7.64
CA VAL A 359 50.84 -2.98 -7.05
C VAL A 359 52.05 -3.44 -6.25
N ALA A 360 51.95 -3.38 -4.92
CA ALA A 360 53.00 -3.75 -3.99
C ALA A 360 53.13 -5.26 -3.82
N GLY A 361 52.02 -5.99 -3.97
CA GLY A 361 52.04 -7.44 -3.88
C GLY A 361 50.67 -8.08 -3.98
N HIS A 362 50.71 -9.39 -4.11
CA HIS A 362 49.54 -10.25 -4.14
C HIS A 362 49.51 -11.14 -2.90
N GLN A 363 48.34 -11.34 -2.32
CA GLN A 363 48.06 -12.34 -1.29
C GLN A 363 46.76 -13.06 -1.61
N TRP A 364 46.60 -14.27 -1.11
CA TRP A 364 45.35 -15.01 -1.20
C TRP A 364 45.16 -15.84 0.06
N GLU A 365 43.90 -16.07 0.41
CA GLU A 365 43.47 -16.97 1.47
C GLU A 365 42.35 -17.86 0.91
N ARG A 366 42.47 -19.17 1.14
CA ARG A 366 41.42 -20.14 0.81
C ARG A 366 41.10 -20.96 2.04
N ILE A 367 39.82 -20.99 2.40
CA ILE A 367 39.30 -21.63 3.60
C ILE A 367 38.30 -22.72 3.20
N ILE A 368 38.48 -23.91 3.76
CA ILE A 368 37.51 -25.00 3.67
C ILE A 368 36.84 -25.10 5.03
N HIS A 369 35.54 -24.77 5.07
CA HIS A 369 34.73 -24.95 6.27
C HIS A 369 34.28 -26.40 6.34
N LEU A 370 34.59 -27.06 7.45
CA LEU A 370 34.12 -28.40 7.74
C LEU A 370 33.02 -28.36 8.77
N ASP A 371 31.97 -29.12 8.53
CA ASP A 371 31.02 -29.47 9.58
C ASP A 371 31.51 -30.71 10.33
N GLU A 372 31.22 -30.76 11.62
CA GLU A 372 31.35 -31.94 12.48
C GLU A 372 29.96 -32.45 12.89
N PHE A 373 29.75 -33.76 12.78
CA PHE A 373 28.55 -34.43 13.27
C PHE A 373 28.67 -34.69 14.76
N ARG A 374 27.96 -33.91 15.57
CA ARG A 374 28.09 -33.95 17.04
C ARG A 374 26.74 -33.89 17.75
N GLN A 375 26.77 -34.22 19.04
CA GLN A 375 25.63 -34.08 19.93
C GLN A 375 25.44 -32.61 20.28
N VAL A 376 24.19 -32.14 20.23
CA VAL A 376 23.82 -30.77 20.57
C VAL A 376 22.64 -30.83 21.52
N ASP A 377 22.71 -30.05 22.60
CA ASP A 377 21.59 -29.86 23.50
C ASP A 377 20.72 -28.72 22.99
N GLU A 378 19.43 -29.01 22.77
CA GLU A 378 18.44 -28.07 22.28
C GLU A 378 17.18 -28.10 23.15
N SER A 379 16.30 -27.11 22.94
CA SER A 379 15.02 -27.05 23.60
C SER A 379 13.94 -26.57 22.63
N ALA A 380 12.76 -27.16 22.73
CA ALA A 380 11.60 -26.77 21.95
C ALA A 380 10.31 -27.06 22.73
N ASP A 381 9.20 -26.46 22.32
CA ASP A 381 7.88 -26.94 22.74
C ASP A 381 7.78 -28.43 22.39
N CYS A 382 7.36 -29.27 23.33
CA CYS A 382 7.41 -30.73 23.16
C CYS A 382 6.70 -31.24 21.91
N VAL A 383 5.71 -30.49 21.40
CA VAL A 383 4.99 -30.80 20.15
C VAL A 383 5.86 -30.63 18.89
N ASN A 384 6.92 -29.84 18.97
CA ASN A 384 7.86 -29.53 17.88
C ASN A 384 9.21 -30.25 18.05
N MET A 385 9.35 -31.11 19.06
CA MET A 385 10.58 -31.85 19.29
C MET A 385 10.83 -32.83 18.12
N PRO A 386 12.04 -32.86 17.54
CA PRO A 386 12.39 -33.81 16.48
C PRO A 386 12.31 -35.27 16.94
N ASN A 387 11.96 -36.18 16.03
CA ASN A 387 11.77 -37.61 16.34
C ASN A 387 13.07 -38.35 16.67
N ASP A 388 14.21 -37.83 16.22
CA ASP A 388 15.54 -38.40 16.42
C ASP A 388 16.27 -37.80 17.64
N ALA A 389 15.59 -36.96 18.43
CA ALA A 389 16.07 -36.48 19.71
C ALA A 389 16.05 -37.58 20.79
N TYR A 390 16.98 -37.51 21.73
CA TYR A 390 17.12 -38.42 22.87
C TYR A 390 17.51 -37.65 24.15
N ASP A 391 17.68 -38.36 25.27
CA ASP A 391 17.97 -37.76 26.59
C ASP A 391 17.01 -36.61 26.97
N VAL A 392 15.72 -36.86 26.74
CA VAL A 392 14.67 -35.85 26.85
C VAL A 392 14.28 -35.59 28.31
N SER A 393 14.29 -34.33 28.71
CA SER A 393 13.70 -33.82 29.95
C SER A 393 12.53 -32.87 29.64
N ARG A 394 11.44 -32.98 30.41
CA ARG A 394 10.23 -32.17 30.22
C ARG A 394 9.98 -31.28 31.43
N HIS A 395 9.62 -30.03 31.18
CA HIS A 395 9.11 -29.12 32.20
C HIS A 395 8.01 -28.22 31.62
N THR A 396 7.18 -27.64 32.49
CA THR A 396 6.09 -26.76 32.07
C THR A 396 6.49 -25.30 32.27
N GLU A 397 6.24 -24.48 31.26
CA GLU A 397 6.49 -23.04 31.28
C GLU A 397 5.16 -22.27 31.14
N THR A 398 5.02 -21.16 31.87
CA THR A 398 3.86 -20.27 31.71
C THR A 398 4.22 -19.11 30.79
N ARG A 399 3.52 -18.99 29.66
CA ARG A 399 3.67 -17.92 28.68
C ARG A 399 2.43 -17.03 28.64
N THR A 400 2.55 -15.87 28.01
CA THR A 400 1.45 -14.89 27.87
C THR A 400 1.20 -14.60 26.40
N ARG A 401 -0.06 -14.54 25.98
CA ARG A 401 -0.47 -14.12 24.63
C ARG A 401 -1.55 -13.03 24.72
N LYS A 402 -1.61 -12.16 23.72
CA LYS A 402 -2.70 -11.19 23.58
C LYS A 402 -3.87 -11.83 22.87
N VAL A 403 -5.04 -11.83 23.51
CA VAL A 403 -6.30 -12.28 22.93
C VAL A 403 -7.27 -11.13 22.84
N ALA A 404 -8.10 -11.13 21.79
CA ALA A 404 -9.12 -10.11 21.60
C ALA A 404 -10.14 -10.16 22.76
N ASP A 405 -10.46 -8.99 23.31
CA ASP A 405 -11.34 -8.79 24.46
C ASP A 405 -12.39 -7.72 24.13
N GLY A 406 -13.19 -8.02 23.10
CA GLY A 406 -14.21 -7.12 22.60
C GLY A 406 -13.66 -5.93 21.83
N GLN A 407 -14.52 -4.93 21.64
CA GLN A 407 -14.23 -3.74 20.85
C GLN A 407 -14.74 -2.49 21.56
N THR A 408 -14.16 -1.34 21.22
CA THR A 408 -14.67 -0.03 21.63
C THR A 408 -14.96 0.78 20.39
N CYS A 409 -16.23 1.13 20.23
CA CYS A 409 -16.72 1.88 19.10
C CYS A 409 -16.94 3.34 19.49
N ARG A 410 -16.62 4.25 18.57
CA ARG A 410 -16.97 5.67 18.66
C ARG A 410 -17.68 6.09 17.37
N GLU A 411 -18.67 6.97 17.49
CA GLU A 411 -19.32 7.57 16.32
C GLU A 411 -18.40 8.66 15.76
N GLU A 412 -18.08 8.57 14.47
CA GLU A 412 -17.39 9.61 13.70
C GLU A 412 -18.35 10.16 12.66
N CYS A 413 -18.55 11.47 12.65
CA CYS A 413 -19.46 12.14 11.72
C CYS A 413 -18.71 13.13 10.83
N ASP A 414 -19.04 13.12 9.54
CA ASP A 414 -18.62 14.11 8.57
C ASP A 414 -19.84 14.87 8.02
N THR A 415 -19.64 16.08 7.52
CA THR A 415 -20.70 16.87 6.87
C THR A 415 -20.41 17.00 5.38
N ARG A 416 -21.32 16.51 4.56
CA ARG A 416 -21.25 16.60 3.11
C ARG A 416 -22.25 17.63 2.60
N ARG A 417 -21.82 18.52 1.70
CA ARG A 417 -22.72 19.39 0.94
C ARG A 417 -23.11 18.68 -0.36
N VAL A 418 -24.41 18.61 -0.65
CA VAL A 418 -24.95 17.90 -1.82
C VAL A 418 -25.82 18.85 -2.63
N ASP A 419 -25.36 19.19 -3.84
CA ASP A 419 -26.14 19.95 -4.82
C ASP A 419 -27.44 19.21 -5.17
N GLN A 420 -28.55 19.94 -5.17
CA GLN A 420 -29.87 19.44 -5.52
C GLN A 420 -30.25 19.77 -6.98
N GLY A 421 -29.46 20.59 -7.67
CA GLY A 421 -29.59 20.89 -9.10
C GLY A 421 -30.69 21.89 -9.45
N ASP A 422 -31.41 22.41 -8.45
CA ASP A 422 -32.45 23.44 -8.59
C ASP A 422 -31.99 24.83 -8.11
N GLY A 423 -30.70 24.96 -7.79
CA GLY A 423 -30.12 26.16 -7.22
C GLY A 423 -29.98 26.10 -5.71
N SER A 424 -30.44 25.04 -5.04
CA SER A 424 -30.12 24.78 -3.63
C SER A 424 -29.15 23.61 -3.47
N TYR A 425 -28.54 23.53 -2.29
CA TYR A 425 -27.82 22.35 -1.82
C TYR A 425 -28.27 22.00 -0.40
N ARG A 426 -28.13 20.73 -0.02
CA ARG A 426 -28.39 20.28 1.35
C ARG A 426 -27.11 19.85 2.05
N ASN A 427 -27.07 20.05 3.36
CA ASN A 427 -26.04 19.48 4.21
C ASN A 427 -26.49 18.10 4.71
N GLU A 428 -25.65 17.09 4.54
CA GLU A 428 -25.84 15.75 5.07
C GLU A 428 -24.76 15.45 6.11
N ARG A 429 -25.16 15.26 7.35
CA ARG A 429 -24.31 14.70 8.40
C ARG A 429 -24.30 13.18 8.24
N VAL A 430 -23.14 12.64 7.87
CA VAL A 430 -22.90 11.21 7.65
C VAL A 430 -22.08 10.70 8.83
N CYS A 431 -22.70 9.91 9.69
CA CYS A 431 -22.06 9.29 10.86
C CYS A 431 -21.82 7.80 10.63
N ARG A 432 -20.67 7.30 11.08
CA ARG A 432 -20.32 5.88 11.08
C ARG A 432 -19.71 5.49 12.42
N ASP A 433 -19.93 4.25 12.83
CA ASP A 433 -19.24 3.68 13.99
C ASP A 433 -17.85 3.21 13.60
N VAL A 434 -16.82 3.74 14.26
CA VAL A 434 -15.44 3.29 14.13
C VAL A 434 -15.06 2.50 15.38
N CYS A 435 -14.83 1.21 15.20
CA CYS A 435 -14.55 0.27 16.28
C CYS A 435 -13.07 -0.14 16.32
N THR A 436 -12.48 -0.08 17.51
CA THR A 436 -11.11 -0.55 17.77
C THR A 436 -11.16 -1.79 18.66
N THR A 437 -10.47 -2.86 18.25
CA THR A 437 -10.35 -4.09 19.04
C THR A 437 -9.54 -3.84 20.31
N LYS A 438 -10.07 -4.31 21.44
CA LYS A 438 -9.34 -4.35 22.72
C LYS A 438 -8.65 -5.69 22.87
N TYR A 439 -7.49 -5.69 23.51
CA TYR A 439 -6.73 -6.91 23.79
C TYR A 439 -6.52 -7.05 25.30
N ARG A 440 -6.60 -8.28 25.79
CA ARG A 440 -6.16 -8.65 27.14
C ARG A 440 -5.05 -9.69 27.06
N ASP A 441 -4.20 -9.67 28.09
CA ASP A 441 -3.17 -10.68 28.25
C ASP A 441 -3.78 -11.94 28.86
N GLU A 442 -3.55 -13.08 28.21
CA GLU A 442 -3.97 -14.40 28.65
C GLU A 442 -2.74 -15.26 28.91
N ARG A 443 -2.64 -15.78 30.14
CA ARG A 443 -1.60 -16.74 30.51
C ARG A 443 -2.00 -18.14 30.07
N TYR A 444 -1.07 -18.86 29.48
CA TYR A 444 -1.25 -20.26 29.08
C TYR A 444 0.02 -21.06 29.40
N THR A 445 -0.14 -22.35 29.67
CA THR A 445 0.96 -23.26 29.98
C THR A 445 1.34 -24.05 28.75
N VAL A 446 2.65 -24.21 28.54
CA VAL A 446 3.21 -25.05 27.49
C VAL A 446 4.21 -26.03 28.09
N ASP A 447 4.28 -27.22 27.52
CA ASP A 447 5.32 -28.19 27.87
C ASP A 447 6.54 -27.96 26.98
N VAL A 448 7.68 -27.72 27.61
CA VAL A 448 8.98 -27.51 26.97
C VAL A 448 9.85 -28.74 27.22
N CYS A 449 10.42 -29.27 26.14
CA CYS A 449 11.30 -30.42 26.15
C CYS A 449 12.73 -29.95 25.88
N ASN A 450 13.64 -30.20 26.82
CA ASN A 450 15.08 -30.10 26.56
C ASN A 450 15.59 -31.49 26.19
N TYR A 451 16.39 -31.59 25.13
CA TYR A 451 16.80 -32.87 24.57
C TYR A 451 18.18 -32.75 23.92
N THR A 452 18.84 -33.88 23.76
CA THR A 452 20.07 -33.99 22.99
C THR A 452 19.77 -34.54 21.60
N ILE A 453 20.43 -34.02 20.57
CA ILE A 453 20.21 -34.41 19.18
C ILE A 453 21.51 -34.39 18.37
N ASP A 454 21.68 -35.37 17.49
CA ASP A 454 22.87 -35.49 16.65
C ASP A 454 22.69 -34.64 15.38
N ARG A 455 23.50 -33.60 15.21
CA ARG A 455 23.41 -32.66 14.07
C ARG A 455 24.78 -32.29 13.54
N TRP A 456 24.85 -31.99 12.24
CA TRP A 456 25.99 -31.30 11.67
C TRP A 456 26.03 -29.87 12.21
N ARG A 457 27.20 -29.48 12.68
CA ARG A 457 27.49 -28.15 13.22
C ARG A 457 28.86 -27.73 12.73
N ASP A 458 29.06 -26.42 12.67
CA ASP A 458 30.36 -25.82 12.34
C ASP A 458 31.47 -26.50 13.16
N GLY A 459 32.41 -27.09 12.43
CA GLY A 459 33.59 -27.76 12.93
C GLY A 459 34.80 -26.86 12.81
N ARG A 460 35.91 -27.43 12.32
CA ARG A 460 37.16 -26.70 12.10
C ARG A 460 37.26 -26.15 10.69
N ASP A 461 38.01 -25.06 10.57
CA ASP A 461 38.44 -24.51 9.29
C ASP A 461 39.81 -25.07 8.91
N ILE A 462 40.02 -25.27 7.60
CA ILE A 462 41.34 -25.57 7.04
C ILE A 462 41.70 -24.46 6.06
N ARG A 463 42.83 -23.81 6.32
CA ARG A 463 43.25 -22.61 5.61
C ARG A 463 44.55 -22.84 4.86
N ALA A 464 44.65 -22.21 3.70
CA ALA A 464 45.92 -21.94 3.04
C ALA A 464 45.98 -20.47 2.69
N ASP A 465 47.06 -19.82 3.10
CA ASP A 465 47.34 -18.42 2.80
C ASP A 465 48.79 -18.27 2.35
N GLN A 466 49.00 -17.64 1.20
CA GLN A 466 50.33 -17.35 0.65
C GLN A 466 50.31 -16.05 -0.17
N LYS A 467 51.49 -15.64 -0.62
CA LYS A 467 51.65 -14.58 -1.64
C LYS A 467 51.41 -15.14 -3.05
N THR A 468 51.90 -14.47 -4.08
CA THR A 468 51.79 -14.89 -5.50
C THR A 468 52.43 -16.24 -5.82
N SER A 469 53.35 -16.73 -4.98
CA SER A 469 54.02 -18.02 -5.15
C SER A 469 54.00 -18.81 -3.83
N PRO A 470 53.57 -20.08 -3.84
CA PRO A 470 53.01 -20.82 -4.98
C PRO A 470 51.66 -20.25 -5.46
N GLU A 471 51.21 -20.66 -6.66
CA GLU A 471 49.87 -20.31 -7.17
C GLU A 471 48.75 -20.73 -6.19
N PRO A 472 47.63 -19.98 -6.11
CA PRO A 472 46.53 -20.30 -5.20
C PRO A 472 46.06 -21.74 -5.28
N PHE A 473 46.17 -22.46 -4.17
CA PHE A 473 45.81 -23.88 -4.07
C PHE A 473 44.86 -24.12 -2.89
N TRP A 474 44.08 -25.20 -2.95
CA TRP A 474 43.27 -25.63 -1.82
C TRP A 474 44.13 -26.49 -0.88
N PRO A 475 44.12 -26.23 0.45
CA PRO A 475 44.89 -27.03 1.39
C PRO A 475 44.47 -28.50 1.33
N GLU A 476 45.43 -29.42 1.48
CA GLU A 476 45.12 -30.84 1.64
C GLU A 476 44.50 -31.10 3.01
N TYR A 477 43.53 -32.02 3.06
CA TYR A 477 42.86 -32.39 4.30
C TYR A 477 42.45 -33.85 4.29
N SER A 478 42.19 -34.38 5.49
CA SER A 478 41.52 -35.65 5.70
C SER A 478 40.33 -35.41 6.62
N LEU A 479 39.21 -36.03 6.27
CA LEU A 479 37.96 -35.96 7.04
C LEU A 479 37.95 -37.07 8.09
N ALA A 480 37.62 -36.72 9.33
CA ALA A 480 37.34 -37.71 10.35
C ALA A 480 36.11 -38.56 9.95
N ALA A 481 36.23 -39.89 10.05
CA ALA A 481 35.13 -40.80 9.71
C ALA A 481 34.05 -40.89 10.82
N GLY A 482 34.31 -40.27 11.97
CA GLY A 482 33.49 -40.43 13.17
C GLY A 482 33.69 -41.77 13.88
N SER A 483 33.02 -41.93 15.00
CA SER A 483 33.15 -43.10 15.88
C SER A 483 31.79 -43.62 16.35
N GLY A 484 31.74 -44.92 16.63
CA GLY A 484 30.54 -45.61 17.10
C GLY A 484 29.44 -45.76 16.03
N SER A 485 28.33 -46.38 16.42
CA SER A 485 27.20 -46.64 15.52
C SER A 485 26.42 -45.40 15.08
N ARG A 486 26.63 -44.26 15.76
CA ARG A 486 26.00 -42.97 15.46
C ARG A 486 26.87 -42.06 14.59
N GLY A 487 28.14 -42.42 14.32
CA GLY A 487 29.03 -41.62 13.48
C GLY A 487 29.46 -40.29 14.11
N LEU A 488 29.49 -40.18 15.44
CA LEU A 488 29.84 -38.93 16.11
C LEU A 488 31.31 -38.57 15.89
N GLY A 489 31.58 -37.28 15.67
CA GLY A 489 32.89 -36.76 15.26
C GLY A 489 33.20 -37.00 13.79
N GLN A 490 32.21 -37.38 12.98
CA GLN A 490 32.39 -37.44 11.52
C GLN A 490 32.49 -36.02 10.98
N GLU A 491 33.39 -35.79 10.02
CA GLU A 491 33.54 -34.51 9.33
C GLU A 491 33.02 -34.59 7.90
N ARG A 492 32.48 -33.48 7.40
CA ARG A 492 32.17 -33.28 5.98
C ARG A 492 32.56 -31.86 5.56
N VAL A 493 32.77 -31.66 4.27
CA VAL A 493 32.91 -30.31 3.72
C VAL A 493 31.53 -29.65 3.70
N ASP A 494 31.42 -28.48 4.33
CA ASP A 494 30.24 -27.63 4.25
C ASP A 494 30.38 -26.68 3.05
N SER A 495 31.37 -25.79 3.12
CA SER A 495 31.56 -24.72 2.14
C SER A 495 33.04 -24.40 1.94
N ARG A 496 33.31 -23.63 0.89
CA ARG A 496 34.65 -23.15 0.52
C ARG A 496 34.59 -21.65 0.31
N GLU A 497 35.54 -20.95 0.90
CA GLU A 497 35.70 -19.50 0.81
C GLU A 497 37.06 -19.19 0.20
N GLU A 498 37.11 -18.22 -0.71
CA GLU A 498 38.34 -17.76 -1.34
C GLU A 498 38.38 -16.23 -1.38
N ILE A 499 39.49 -15.67 -0.90
CA ILE A 499 39.72 -14.24 -0.79
C ILE A 499 41.07 -13.94 -1.45
N TYR A 500 41.04 -13.07 -2.46
CA TYR A 500 42.22 -12.63 -3.19
C TYR A 500 42.49 -11.17 -2.88
N ILE A 501 43.69 -10.87 -2.39
CA ILE A 501 44.06 -9.55 -1.88
C ILE A 501 45.15 -8.95 -2.76
N LEU A 502 44.90 -7.76 -3.30
CA LEU A 502 45.92 -6.90 -3.90
C LEU A 502 46.35 -5.85 -2.88
N LEU A 503 47.66 -5.73 -2.68
CA LEU A 503 48.28 -4.70 -1.87
C LEU A 503 48.83 -3.61 -2.79
N PHE A 504 48.61 -2.37 -2.41
CA PHE A 504 49.06 -1.19 -3.16
C PHE A 504 49.88 -0.27 -2.26
N GLU A 505 50.95 0.26 -2.84
CA GLU A 505 51.77 1.31 -2.23
C GLU A 505 51.36 2.66 -2.82
N ARG A 506 51.06 3.62 -1.93
CA ARG A 506 50.69 5.01 -2.28
C ARG A 506 51.91 5.93 -2.16
N GLU A 507 51.90 7.04 -2.88
CA GLU A 507 53.01 8.03 -2.84
C GLU A 507 53.22 8.65 -1.45
N ASP A 508 52.18 8.70 -0.62
CA ASP A 508 52.23 9.20 0.75
C ASP A 508 52.81 8.19 1.76
N GLY A 509 53.11 6.96 1.31
CA GLY A 509 53.63 5.86 2.13
C GLY A 509 52.56 5.03 2.83
N ASP A 510 51.27 5.33 2.60
CA ASP A 510 50.16 4.54 3.14
C ASP A 510 49.89 3.30 2.26
N GLU A 511 49.49 2.19 2.89
CA GLU A 511 49.10 0.96 2.19
C GLU A 511 47.59 0.96 1.92
N ALA A 512 47.19 0.63 0.69
CA ALA A 512 45.80 0.32 0.35
C ALA A 512 45.67 -1.16 -0.01
N LYS A 513 44.51 -1.75 0.27
CA LYS A 513 44.20 -3.14 -0.09
C LYS A 513 42.85 -3.28 -0.76
N CYS A 514 42.76 -4.22 -1.68
CA CYS A 514 41.51 -4.65 -2.29
C CYS A 514 41.34 -6.16 -2.19
N GLU A 515 40.15 -6.57 -1.78
CA GLU A 515 39.77 -7.97 -1.60
C GLU A 515 38.78 -8.34 -2.72
N PHE A 516 39.00 -9.49 -3.34
CA PHE A 516 38.22 -10.00 -4.47
C PHE A 516 37.87 -11.46 -4.22
N GLU A 517 36.67 -11.89 -4.65
CA GLU A 517 36.25 -13.29 -4.63
C GLU A 517 36.60 -14.01 -5.95
N ASP A 518 36.95 -13.27 -7.01
CA ASP A 518 37.30 -13.81 -8.33
C ASP A 518 38.82 -13.74 -8.59
N MET A 519 39.47 -14.90 -8.63
CA MET A 519 40.89 -15.06 -8.95
C MET A 519 41.27 -14.38 -10.27
N SER A 520 40.36 -14.38 -11.25
CA SER A 520 40.62 -13.84 -12.59
C SER A 520 40.79 -12.32 -12.59
N ILE A 521 40.27 -11.61 -11.58
CA ILE A 521 40.47 -10.17 -11.43
C ILE A 521 41.84 -9.91 -10.82
N TRP A 522 42.15 -10.63 -9.73
CA TRP A 522 43.43 -10.55 -9.03
C TRP A 522 44.61 -10.90 -9.94
N SER A 523 44.51 -11.97 -10.73
CA SER A 523 45.60 -12.44 -11.59
C SER A 523 45.88 -11.57 -12.83
N ARG A 524 45.07 -10.54 -13.10
CA ARG A 524 45.30 -9.61 -14.23
C ARG A 524 46.41 -8.62 -13.95
N PHE A 525 46.74 -8.41 -12.69
CA PHE A 525 47.72 -7.44 -12.27
C PHE A 525 49.05 -8.14 -11.98
N THR A 526 50.15 -7.43 -12.17
CA THR A 526 51.50 -7.92 -11.85
C THR A 526 52.13 -7.03 -10.80
N ASP A 527 52.95 -7.60 -9.94
CA ASP A 527 53.75 -6.82 -8.98
C ASP A 527 54.54 -5.73 -9.70
N ASN A 528 54.63 -4.55 -9.09
CA ASN A 528 55.25 -3.34 -9.64
C ASN A 528 54.55 -2.73 -10.88
N GLN A 529 53.32 -3.13 -11.18
CA GLN A 529 52.48 -2.50 -12.21
C GLN A 529 51.85 -1.21 -11.68
N THR A 530 51.82 -0.17 -12.52
CA THR A 530 51.07 1.06 -12.22
C THR A 530 49.60 0.88 -12.59
N VAL A 531 48.71 1.23 -11.67
CA VAL A 531 47.25 1.13 -11.82
C VAL A 531 46.59 2.45 -11.39
N GLN A 532 45.34 2.62 -11.78
CA GLN A 532 44.49 3.72 -11.33
C GLN A 532 43.31 3.16 -10.54
N MET A 533 43.00 3.79 -9.40
CA MET A 533 41.87 3.44 -8.55
C MET A 533 41.25 4.69 -7.92
N ASP A 534 39.93 4.69 -7.77
CA ASP A 534 39.22 5.75 -7.07
C ASP A 534 39.24 5.53 -5.56
N PHE A 535 39.38 6.63 -4.81
CA PHE A 535 39.22 6.69 -3.37
C PHE A 535 38.00 7.54 -3.01
N ASN A 536 37.27 7.14 -1.97
CA ASN A 536 36.18 7.95 -1.44
C ASN A 536 36.73 9.13 -0.59
N ILE A 537 35.84 10.00 -0.12
CA ILE A 537 36.24 11.17 0.69
C ILE A 537 36.93 10.83 2.03
N LEU A 538 36.80 9.59 2.50
CA LEU A 538 37.46 9.09 3.72
C LEU A 538 38.85 8.47 3.44
N GLY A 539 39.26 8.40 2.17
CA GLY A 539 40.52 7.76 1.76
C GLY A 539 40.44 6.24 1.67
N ASN A 540 39.24 5.65 1.67
CA ASN A 540 39.10 4.21 1.45
C ASN A 540 39.11 3.90 -0.06
N PRO A 541 39.80 2.82 -0.48
CA PRO A 541 39.85 2.41 -1.88
C PRO A 541 38.47 1.91 -2.37
N VAL A 542 38.12 2.21 -3.62
CA VAL A 542 36.93 1.71 -4.31
C VAL A 542 37.36 0.65 -5.33
N CYS A 543 37.50 -0.59 -4.87
CA CYS A 543 38.16 -1.68 -5.60
C CYS A 543 37.57 -2.01 -6.99
N ASP A 544 36.26 -1.81 -7.20
CA ASP A 544 35.60 -2.01 -8.50
C ASP A 544 36.04 -1.01 -9.58
N THR A 545 36.72 0.07 -9.21
CA THR A 545 37.22 1.09 -10.15
C THR A 545 38.64 0.84 -10.62
N LEU A 546 39.29 -0.20 -10.09
CA LEU A 546 40.67 -0.55 -10.39
C LEU A 546 40.87 -0.83 -11.88
N LYS A 547 41.84 -0.13 -12.49
CA LYS A 547 42.19 -0.27 -13.91
C LYS A 547 43.70 -0.29 -14.10
N ALA A 548 44.16 -1.18 -14.98
CA ALA A 548 45.52 -1.14 -15.49
C ALA A 548 45.73 0.11 -16.34
N LYS A 549 46.92 0.72 -16.21
CA LYS A 549 47.32 1.87 -17.03
C LYS A 549 47.92 1.44 -18.36
#